data_AF-A0A7V7MWJ8-F1
#
_entry.id   AF-A0A7V7MWJ8-F1
#
_cell.length_a   1.000
_cell.length_b   1.000
_cell.length_c   1.000
_cell.angle_alpha   90.00
_cell.angle_beta   90.00
_cell.angle_gamma   90.00
#
_symmetry.space_group_name_H-M   'P 1'
#
loop_
_entity.id
_entity.type
_entity.pdbx_description
1 polymer ?
#
loop_
_entity_poly.entity_id
_entity_poly.type
_entity_poly.pdbx_seq_one_letter_code
_entity_poly.pdbx_strand_id
1 'polypeptide(L)'
;MTFRAGRWARGVFIELMPRSGQQPAPPRSEYHPVFPIEPCPGNEEALDFGLASNTERRRALAEARDSADLTVSAALRRVQGQGAVVD
;
A
#
# COMPACT_ATOMS: atom_id res chain seq x y z
N MET A 1 21.29 -11.58 -10.69
CA MET A 1 20.53 -10.33 -10.47
C MET A 1 20.85 -9.83 -9.08
N THR A 2 21.65 -8.76 -8.98
CA THR A 2 22.07 -8.20 -7.70
C THR A 2 21.10 -7.08 -7.34
N PHE A 3 20.15 -7.35 -6.44
CA PHE A 3 19.30 -6.31 -5.88
C PHE A 3 20.18 -5.43 -4.98
N ARG A 4 20.54 -4.23 -5.45
CA ARG A 4 21.11 -3.21 -4.57
C ARG A 4 19.99 -2.76 -3.64
N ALA A 5 20.04 -3.21 -2.39
CA ALA A 5 19.17 -2.76 -1.32
C ALA A 5 19.34 -1.23 -1.14
N GLY A 6 18.53 -0.46 -1.86
CA GLY A 6 18.46 0.99 -1.70
C GLY A 6 17.86 1.33 -0.34
N ARG A 7 18.69 1.66 0.66
CA ARG A 7 18.26 2.43 1.84
C ARG A 7 17.17 1.79 2.73
N TRP A 8 17.08 0.46 2.80
CA TRP A 8 16.05 -0.27 3.57
C TRP A 8 16.45 -0.53 5.04
N ALA A 9 16.63 0.53 5.84
CA ALA A 9 16.86 0.41 7.29
C ALA A 9 16.60 1.72 8.06
N ARG A 10 15.47 2.40 7.80
CA ARG A 10 15.07 3.58 8.63
C ARG A 10 13.69 3.50 9.27
N GLY A 11 12.93 2.42 9.08
CA GLY A 11 11.66 2.23 9.81
C GLY A 11 10.59 3.30 9.50
N VAL A 12 10.63 3.89 8.30
CA VAL A 12 9.65 4.91 7.88
C VAL A 12 8.70 4.27 6.88
N PHE A 13 7.49 3.93 7.32
CA PHE A 13 6.39 3.53 6.45
C PHE A 13 5.70 4.78 5.88
N ILE A 14 5.03 4.67 4.73
CA ILE A 14 4.42 5.81 4.06
C ILE A 14 2.89 5.66 3.99
N GLU A 15 2.14 6.73 4.17
CA GLU A 15 0.69 6.81 4.00
C GLU A 15 0.30 7.92 3.03
N LEU A 16 -0.87 7.78 2.40
CA LEU A 16 -1.48 8.84 1.57
C LEU A 16 -2.37 9.71 2.45
N MET A 17 -2.13 11.02 2.43
CA MET A 17 -3.12 12.00 2.87
C MET A 17 -3.95 12.52 1.68
N PRO A 18 -5.25 12.82 1.85
CA PRO A 18 -6.13 13.26 0.77
C PRO A 18 -5.70 14.55 0.03
N ARG A 19 -4.72 15.31 0.53
CA ARG A 19 -4.38 16.66 0.02
C ARG A 19 -2.90 16.99 -0.18
N SER A 20 -1.93 16.14 0.21
CA SER A 20 -0.52 16.57 0.31
C SER A 20 0.56 15.58 -0.13
N GLY A 21 0.17 14.42 -0.69
CA GLY A 21 1.13 13.38 -1.10
C GLY A 21 1.46 12.38 0.01
N GLN A 22 2.51 11.60 -0.23
CA GLN A 22 3.03 10.55 0.65
C GLN A 22 3.71 11.14 1.91
N GLN A 23 3.33 10.67 3.11
CA GLN A 23 3.93 11.11 4.39
C GLN A 23 4.32 9.90 5.27
N PRO A 24 5.27 10.07 6.21
CA PRO A 24 5.55 9.06 7.23
C PRO A 24 4.28 8.62 7.98
N ALA A 25 4.11 7.30 8.13
CA ALA A 25 3.03 6.73 8.91
C ALA A 25 3.22 7.04 10.40
N PRO A 26 2.15 7.41 11.13
CA PRO A 26 2.22 7.55 12.58
C PRO A 26 2.48 6.19 13.26
N PRO A 27 2.99 6.16 14.50
CA PRO A 27 3.15 4.93 15.30
C PRO A 27 1.88 4.09 15.39
N ARG A 28 1.98 2.78 15.14
CA ARG A 28 0.89 1.79 15.24
C ARG A 28 1.41 0.46 15.75
N SER A 29 0.51 -0.36 16.29
CA SER A 29 0.81 -1.73 16.70
C SER A 29 1.16 -2.64 15.51
N GLU A 30 0.68 -2.31 14.30
CA GLU A 30 0.88 -3.12 13.10
C GLU A 30 0.89 -2.23 11.84
N TYR A 31 1.69 -2.64 10.85
CA TYR A 31 1.82 -2.01 9.54
C TYR A 31 1.74 -3.08 8.43
N HIS A 32 1.14 -2.71 7.30
CA HIS A 32 1.02 -3.57 6.12
C HIS A 32 1.55 -2.83 4.88
N PRO A 33 2.88 -2.66 4.75
CA PRO A 33 3.46 -1.96 3.60
C PRO A 33 3.36 -2.80 2.32
N VAL A 34 3.22 -2.14 1.18
CA VAL A 34 3.36 -2.78 -0.13
C VAL A 34 4.83 -3.11 -0.38
N PHE A 35 5.18 -4.39 -0.26
CA PHE A 35 6.47 -4.94 -0.69
C PHE A 35 6.40 -6.49 -0.72
N PRO A 36 6.87 -7.15 -1.80
CA PRO A 36 7.34 -6.59 -3.07
C PRO A 36 6.18 -6.16 -4.00
N ILE A 37 6.49 -5.45 -5.07
CA ILE A 37 5.54 -5.12 -6.15
C ILE A 37 6.12 -5.48 -7.52
N GLU A 38 5.30 -6.12 -8.35
CA GLU A 38 5.65 -6.50 -9.73
C GLU A 38 4.50 -6.19 -10.70
N PRO A 39 4.78 -5.59 -11.88
CA PRO A 39 6.07 -4.99 -12.24
C PRO A 39 6.33 -3.73 -11.41
N CYS A 40 7.58 -3.53 -10.99
CA CYS A 40 7.97 -2.28 -10.34
C CYS A 40 7.83 -1.05 -11.28
N PRO A 41 8.27 -1.11 -12.56
CA PRO A 41 8.05 -0.02 -13.51
C PRO A 41 6.58 0.39 -13.63
N GLY A 42 6.28 1.66 -13.33
CA GLY A 42 4.94 2.24 -13.37
C GLY A 42 4.09 2.04 -12.11
N ASN A 43 4.63 1.37 -11.08
CA ASN A 43 3.98 1.19 -9.78
C ASN A 43 4.82 1.68 -8.59
N GLU A 44 5.86 2.47 -8.85
CA GLU A 44 6.82 2.94 -7.83
C GLU A 44 6.12 3.73 -6.73
N GLU A 45 5.07 4.48 -7.06
CA GLU A 45 4.25 5.24 -6.11
C GLU A 45 3.51 4.35 -5.08
N ALA A 46 3.36 3.05 -5.36
CA ALA A 46 2.74 2.13 -4.41
C ALA A 46 3.75 1.54 -3.42
N LEU A 47 5.07 1.59 -3.68
CA LEU A 47 6.07 1.06 -2.77
C LEU A 47 6.00 1.74 -1.39
N ASP A 48 6.16 0.95 -0.33
CA ASP A 48 6.09 1.39 1.08
C ASP A 48 4.76 2.00 1.53
N PHE A 49 3.76 2.05 0.65
CA PHE A 49 2.43 2.49 0.99
C PHE A 49 1.78 1.51 1.98
N GLY A 50 1.36 2.00 3.14
CA GLY A 50 0.66 1.21 4.15
C GLY A 50 -0.77 0.91 3.73
N LEU A 51 -1.07 -0.32 3.32
CA LEU A 51 -2.40 -0.75 2.88
C LEU A 51 -3.47 -0.49 3.95
N ALA A 52 -3.16 -0.79 5.21
CA ALA A 52 -4.09 -0.60 6.32
C ALA A 52 -4.36 0.88 6.68
N SER A 53 -3.64 1.85 6.10
CA SER A 53 -3.97 3.28 6.29
C SER A 53 -5.40 3.63 5.81
N ASN A 54 -5.95 2.84 4.88
CA ASN A 54 -7.33 2.95 4.42
C ASN A 54 -8.23 1.90 5.11
N THR A 55 -9.39 2.31 5.60
CA THR A 55 -10.33 1.44 6.33
C THR A 55 -10.82 0.25 5.50
N GLU A 56 -11.16 0.45 4.23
CA GLU A 56 -11.65 -0.62 3.36
C GLU A 56 -10.56 -1.65 3.05
N ARG A 57 -9.33 -1.21 2.78
CA ARG A 57 -8.18 -2.12 2.62
C ARG A 57 -7.89 -2.88 3.91
N ARG A 58 -7.96 -2.21 5.06
CA ARG A 58 -7.76 -2.85 6.37
C ARG A 58 -8.80 -3.93 6.65
N ARG A 59 -10.07 -3.65 6.32
CA ARG A 59 -11.15 -4.63 6.44
C ARG A 59 -10.92 -5.85 5.55
N ALA A 60 -10.60 -5.63 4.28
CA ALA A 60 -10.30 -6.73 3.35
C ALA A 60 -9.09 -7.57 3.80
N LEU A 61 -8.05 -6.94 4.36
CA LEU A 61 -6.89 -7.64 4.94
C LEU A 61 -7.27 -8.50 6.14
N ALA A 62 -8.10 -7.98 7.05
CA ALA A 62 -8.58 -8.74 8.21
C ALA A 62 -9.44 -9.92 7.78
N GLU A 63 -10.37 -9.71 6.85
CA GLU A 63 -11.23 -10.76 6.31
C GLU A 63 -10.41 -11.85 5.61
N ALA A 64 -9.48 -11.49 4.72
CA ALA A 64 -8.59 -12.45 4.06
C ALA A 64 -7.73 -13.25 5.04
N ARG A 65 -7.22 -12.60 6.09
CA ARG A 65 -6.42 -13.25 7.14
C ARG A 65 -7.24 -14.28 7.90
N ASP A 66 -8.46 -13.90 8.30
CA ASP A 66 -9.29 -14.70 9.19
C ASP A 66 -9.98 -15.87 8.45
N SER A 67 -10.33 -15.68 7.17
CA SER A 67 -10.94 -16.74 6.35
C SER A 67 -9.95 -17.64 5.62
N ALA A 68 -8.72 -17.15 5.39
CA ALA A 68 -7.75 -17.74 4.47
C ALA A 68 -8.24 -17.83 3.00
N ASP A 69 -9.25 -17.04 2.63
CA ASP A 69 -9.80 -16.97 1.28
C ASP A 69 -9.34 -15.71 0.52
N LEU A 70 -9.54 -15.74 -0.81
CA LEU A 70 -9.33 -14.57 -1.65
C LEU A 70 -10.44 -13.52 -1.41
N THR A 71 -10.03 -12.36 -0.93
CA THR A 71 -10.92 -11.23 -0.61
C THR A 71 -10.59 -10.01 -1.45
N VAL A 72 -11.62 -9.32 -1.94
CA VAL A 72 -11.49 -8.07 -2.71
C VAL A 72 -12.04 -6.92 -1.86
N SER A 73 -11.35 -5.79 -1.82
CA SER A 73 -11.85 -4.61 -1.12
C SER A 73 -13.03 -3.97 -1.84
N ALA A 74 -13.72 -3.03 -1.18
CA ALA A 74 -14.57 -2.09 -1.89
C ALA A 74 -13.80 -1.31 -2.98
N ALA A 75 -14.54 -0.67 -3.90
CA ALA A 75 -13.96 0.19 -4.92
C ALA A 75 -13.22 1.37 -4.28
N LEU A 76 -11.97 1.62 -4.70
CA LEU A 76 -11.09 2.61 -4.10
C LEU A 76 -10.26 3.34 -5.15
N ARG A 77 -9.90 4.60 -4.86
CA ARG A 77 -8.87 5.31 -5.62
C ARG A 77 -7.51 4.65 -5.43
N ARG A 78 -6.82 4.42 -6.53
CA ARG A 78 -5.46 3.85 -6.54
C ARG A 78 -4.44 4.89 -6.06
N VAL A 79 -3.39 4.41 -5.41
CA VAL A 79 -2.24 5.25 -5.03
C VAL A 79 -1.32 5.49 -6.23
N GLN A 80 -1.35 4.57 -7.19
CA GLN A 80 -0.54 4.56 -8.38
C GLN A 80 -1.38 4.58 -9.66
N GLY A 81 -0.79 5.12 -10.72
CA GLY A 81 -1.38 5.18 -12.06
C GLY A 81 -2.55 6.16 -12.15
N GLN A 82 -2.64 6.86 -13.28
CA GLN A 82 -3.83 7.66 -13.61
C GLN A 82 -4.96 6.69 -14.00
N GLY A 83 -5.73 6.24 -13.02
CA GLY A 83 -7.00 5.57 -13.30
C GLY A 83 -8.05 6.61 -13.65
N ALA A 84 -8.23 6.88 -14.94
CA ALA A 84 -9.50 7.42 -15.41
C ALA A 84 -10.60 6.44 -14.98
N VAL A 85 -11.61 6.96 -14.29
CA VAL A 85 -12.91 6.28 -14.25
C VAL A 85 -13.35 6.20 -15.70
N VAL A 86 -13.29 5.00 -16.28
CA VAL A 86 -14.03 4.71 -17.49
C VAL A 86 -15.47 4.50 -17.05
N ASP A 87 -16.34 5.42 -17.47
CA ASP A 87 -17.80 5.25 -17.44
C ASP A 87 -18.22 3.99 -18.19
#